data_AF-A0A920N3P8-F1
#
_entry.id   AF-A0A920N3P8-F1
#
_cell.length_a   1.000
_cell.length_b   1.000
_cell.length_c   1.000
_cell.angle_alpha   90.00
_cell.angle_beta   90.00
_cell.angle_gamma   90.00
#
_symmetry.space_group_name_H-M   'P 1'
#
loop_
_entity.id
_entity.type
_entity.pdbx_description
1 polymer ?
#
loop_
_entity_poly.entity_id
_entity_poly.type
_entity_poly.pdbx_seq_one_letter_code
_entity_poly.pdbx_strand_id
1 'polypeptide(L)'
;MSDRWTVIAGKAVWLAVYAGLLAGVVARSEAGEMPHWAYRLPGPVAVPDAGEDVRNPVDAFVADRLRKQGLQPLGAADRQTLVRRVTLDLLGVPPTPVEIDAFLDDRRPGAWERLVDRLLASPRYGERWAMPWLDAARFADSNGYQRDGRREAWGWRDWVIDALNDDLPFDRFTIEQLAGDLLPGATAQQRIATGFHRNTMANVEAGVDPEEERVLAVVDRVNTTGTVWLGTTIECAQCHDHKYDPFSQREYYGLFALFNNTRVEIQAKGSKREFAGAMVELPRARGDVARAGSRLTESPQVAGGAERAGVFARWGTGRMGATGAGSKGDPHLVEAGSRGGPRETQDSAGQAGSQPLPWSVCRLDSAD
;
A
#
# COMPACT_ATOMS: atom_id res chain seq x y z
N MET A 1 34.79 -14.53 -15.18
CA MET A 1 34.70 -13.07 -15.45
C MET A 1 33.34 -12.65 -16.07
N SER A 2 32.33 -13.53 -16.11
CA SER A 2 31.00 -13.26 -16.71
C SER A 2 29.93 -12.75 -15.74
N ASP A 3 30.10 -12.88 -14.42
CA ASP A 3 29.04 -12.59 -13.44
C ASP A 3 28.93 -11.15 -12.97
N ARG A 4 29.85 -10.27 -13.38
CA ARG A 4 29.79 -8.83 -13.04
C ARG A 4 28.89 -8.01 -13.98
N TRP A 5 28.58 -8.51 -15.18
CA TRP A 5 27.80 -7.78 -16.18
C TRP A 5 26.28 -7.98 -16.05
N THR A 6 25.83 -9.13 -15.56
CA THR A 6 24.41 -9.43 -15.30
C THR A 6 23.84 -8.64 -14.12
N VAL A 7 24.65 -8.41 -13.08
CA VAL A 7 24.26 -7.60 -11.90
C VAL A 7 24.14 -6.11 -12.25
N ILE A 8 24.96 -5.61 -13.18
CA ILE A 8 24.86 -4.22 -13.68
C ILE A 8 23.66 -4.07 -14.61
N ALA A 9 23.40 -5.05 -15.47
CA ALA A 9 22.24 -5.04 -16.36
C ALA A 9 20.90 -5.03 -15.59
N GLY A 10 20.78 -5.80 -14.51
CA GLY A 10 19.58 -5.78 -13.66
C GLY A 10 19.33 -4.41 -13.02
N LYS A 11 20.36 -3.79 -12.41
CA LYS A 11 20.24 -2.45 -11.80
C LYS A 11 19.99 -1.35 -12.83
N ALA A 12 20.58 -1.44 -14.02
CA ALA A 12 20.38 -0.49 -15.11
C ALA A 12 18.96 -0.57 -15.70
N VAL A 13 18.37 -1.77 -15.78
CA VAL A 13 16.98 -1.95 -16.21
C VAL A 13 16.01 -1.36 -15.18
N TRP A 14 16.25 -1.56 -13.88
CA TRP A 14 15.44 -0.95 -12.82
C TRP A 14 15.51 0.59 -12.84
N LEU A 15 16.72 1.16 -12.92
CA LEU A 15 16.90 2.62 -13.03
C LEU A 15 16.27 3.19 -14.30
N ALA A 16 16.37 2.49 -15.44
CA ALA A 16 15.78 2.93 -16.69
C ALA A 16 14.24 2.82 -16.71
N VAL A 17 13.66 1.81 -16.06
CA VAL A 17 12.19 1.67 -15.92
C VAL A 17 11.64 2.72 -14.97
N TYR A 18 12.30 2.95 -13.83
CA TYR A 18 11.90 3.99 -12.87
C TYR A 18 12.04 5.40 -13.48
N ALA A 19 13.14 5.65 -14.21
CA ALA A 19 13.34 6.88 -14.96
C ALA A 19 12.33 7.05 -16.10
N GLY A 20 11.92 5.97 -16.78
CA GLY A 20 10.90 6.01 -17.84
C GLY A 20 9.49 6.28 -17.33
N LEU A 21 9.10 5.67 -16.20
CA LEU A 21 7.82 5.90 -15.51
C LEU A 21 7.71 7.33 -15.01
N LEU A 22 8.76 7.80 -14.33
CA LEU A 22 8.86 9.21 -13.96
C LEU A 22 8.83 10.07 -15.20
N ALA A 23 9.63 9.80 -16.24
CA ALA A 23 9.65 10.63 -17.45
C ALA A 23 8.30 10.71 -18.17
N GLY A 24 7.48 9.66 -18.19
CA GLY A 24 6.15 9.69 -18.81
C GLY A 24 5.13 10.53 -18.03
N VAL A 25 5.10 10.37 -16.70
CA VAL A 25 4.25 11.19 -15.82
C VAL A 25 4.74 12.63 -15.78
N VAL A 26 6.07 12.84 -15.69
CA VAL A 26 6.75 14.12 -15.80
C VAL A 26 6.38 14.79 -17.12
N ALA A 27 6.50 14.11 -18.25
CA ALA A 27 6.21 14.68 -19.57
C ALA A 27 4.74 15.07 -19.74
N ARG A 28 3.79 14.24 -19.27
CA ARG A 28 2.35 14.59 -19.35
C ARG A 28 1.97 15.70 -18.38
N SER A 29 2.62 15.75 -17.22
CA SER A 29 2.52 16.86 -16.27
C SER A 29 3.08 18.16 -16.85
N GLU A 30 4.30 18.11 -17.41
CA GLU A 30 4.99 19.25 -18.04
C GLU A 30 4.26 19.76 -19.29
N ALA A 31 3.64 18.87 -20.06
CA ALA A 31 2.78 19.20 -21.19
C ALA A 31 1.42 19.79 -20.77
N GLY A 32 1.10 19.83 -19.49
CA GLY A 32 -0.17 20.36 -18.98
C GLY A 32 -1.40 19.53 -19.34
N GLU A 33 -1.20 18.27 -19.76
CA GLU A 33 -2.28 17.36 -20.17
C GLU A 33 -3.07 16.79 -18.99
N MET A 34 -2.58 17.01 -17.76
CA MET A 34 -3.25 16.60 -16.54
C MET A 34 -3.98 17.81 -15.91
N PRO A 35 -5.33 17.87 -16.01
CA PRO A 35 -6.08 19.05 -15.62
C PRO A 35 -6.07 19.30 -14.11
N HIS A 36 -5.92 18.25 -13.30
CA HIS A 36 -5.93 18.36 -11.84
C HIS A 36 -4.52 18.53 -11.27
N TRP A 37 -4.35 19.48 -10.36
CA TRP A 37 -3.06 19.88 -9.78
C TRP A 37 -2.33 18.73 -9.09
N ALA A 38 -3.05 17.77 -8.52
CA ALA A 38 -2.45 16.63 -7.80
C ALA A 38 -1.63 15.70 -8.71
N TYR A 39 -1.88 15.73 -10.02
CA TYR A 39 -1.14 14.95 -11.01
C TYR A 39 -0.12 15.78 -11.80
N ARG A 40 0.11 17.02 -11.36
CA ARG A 40 1.15 17.89 -11.90
C ARG A 40 2.31 17.92 -10.93
N LEU A 41 3.52 17.72 -11.44
CA LEU A 41 4.72 17.89 -10.65
C LEU A 41 4.82 19.32 -10.15
N PRO A 42 5.11 19.52 -8.86
CA PRO A 42 5.36 20.85 -8.35
C PRO A 42 6.63 21.41 -9.01
N GLY A 43 6.53 22.62 -9.55
CA GLY A 43 7.69 23.37 -9.99
C GLY A 43 8.51 23.88 -8.80
N PRO A 44 9.72 24.41 -9.04
CA PRO A 44 10.49 25.08 -8.00
C PRO A 44 9.68 26.19 -7.34
N VAL A 45 9.55 26.14 -6.02
CA VAL A 45 8.84 27.18 -5.25
C VAL A 45 9.88 28.07 -4.58
N ALA A 46 9.82 29.36 -4.86
CA ALA A 46 10.65 30.34 -4.16
C ALA A 46 10.23 30.38 -2.68
N VAL A 47 11.19 30.10 -1.78
CA VAL A 47 10.97 30.18 -0.34
C VAL A 47 10.76 31.66 0.03
N PRO A 48 9.65 32.01 0.71
CA PRO A 48 9.39 33.38 1.13
C PRO A 48 10.49 33.88 2.07
N ASP A 49 10.85 35.15 1.95
CA ASP A 49 11.64 35.82 2.97
C ASP A 49 10.75 36.05 4.20
N ALA A 50 11.00 35.27 5.25
CA ALA A 50 10.20 35.27 6.46
C ALA A 50 10.96 35.75 7.71
N GLY A 51 12.17 36.29 7.55
CA GLY A 51 12.98 36.84 8.65
C GLY A 51 13.85 35.81 9.38
N GLU A 52 14.47 36.23 10.49
CA GLU A 52 15.54 35.49 11.17
C GLU A 52 15.06 34.29 12.01
N ASP A 53 13.78 34.23 12.41
CA ASP A 53 13.22 33.18 13.28
C ASP A 53 12.79 31.89 12.54
N VAL A 54 13.22 31.73 11.29
CA VAL A 54 12.91 30.56 10.44
C VAL A 54 13.94 29.46 10.65
N ARG A 55 13.53 28.29 11.16
CA ARG A 55 14.45 27.16 11.39
C ARG A 55 14.62 26.25 10.17
N ASN A 56 13.59 26.17 9.33
CA ASN A 56 13.62 25.38 8.09
C ASN A 56 12.73 26.04 7.02
N PRO A 57 12.86 25.67 5.73
CA PRO A 57 12.09 26.29 4.65
C PRO A 57 10.56 26.19 4.81
N VAL A 58 10.03 25.14 5.44
CA VAL A 58 8.59 24.98 5.70
C VAL A 58 8.11 26.06 6.66
N ASP A 59 8.88 26.37 7.71
CA ASP A 59 8.56 27.42 8.67
C ASP A 59 8.42 28.78 7.98
N ALA A 60 9.20 29.05 6.92
CA ALA A 60 9.11 30.29 6.15
C ALA A 60 7.74 30.43 5.45
N PHE A 61 7.24 29.36 4.84
CA PHE A 61 5.92 29.35 4.20
C PHE A 61 4.80 29.54 5.23
N VAL A 62 4.91 28.89 6.39
CA VAL A 62 3.93 29.04 7.48
C VAL A 62 3.93 30.48 8.01
N ALA A 63 5.12 31.04 8.27
CA ALA A 63 5.28 32.41 8.78
C ALA A 63 4.75 33.47 7.80
N ASP A 64 5.05 33.33 6.49
CA ASP A 64 4.51 34.21 5.45
C ASP A 64 2.97 34.17 5.43
N ARG A 65 2.37 32.97 5.52
CA ARG A 65 0.91 32.84 5.55
C ARG A 65 0.29 33.46 6.79
N LEU A 66 0.86 33.22 7.97
CA LEU A 66 0.38 33.82 9.23
C LEU A 66 0.45 35.35 9.17
N ARG A 67 1.55 35.92 8.67
CA ARG A 67 1.73 37.37 8.51
C ARG A 67 0.66 37.97 7.60
N LYS A 68 0.42 37.36 6.44
CA LYS A 68 -0.63 37.80 5.49
C LYS A 68 -2.04 37.74 6.08
N GLN A 69 -2.26 36.85 7.04
CA GLN A 69 -3.53 36.70 7.75
C GLN A 69 -3.63 37.55 9.03
N GLY A 70 -2.57 38.30 9.39
CA GLY A 70 -2.53 39.07 10.63
C GLY A 70 -2.51 38.18 11.89
N LEU A 71 -2.10 36.92 11.75
CA LEU A 71 -2.02 35.95 12.84
C LEU A 71 -0.60 35.89 13.40
N GLN A 72 -0.51 35.63 14.71
CA GLN A 72 0.76 35.39 15.40
C GLN A 72 0.87 33.93 15.82
N PRO A 73 2.05 33.29 15.69
CA PRO A 73 2.26 31.96 16.21
C PRO A 73 2.00 31.90 17.72
N LEU A 74 1.45 30.77 18.18
CA LEU A 74 1.46 30.47 19.60
C LEU A 74 2.90 30.19 20.04
N GLY A 75 3.28 30.68 21.23
CA GLY A 75 4.56 30.35 21.84
C GLY A 75 4.71 28.85 22.08
N ALA A 76 5.95 28.42 22.33
CA ALA A 76 6.23 27.02 22.67
C ALA A 76 5.42 26.58 23.90
N ALA A 77 4.93 25.35 23.86
CA ALA A 77 4.32 24.75 25.04
C ALA A 77 5.35 24.62 26.19
N ASP A 78 4.87 24.57 27.43
CA ASP A 78 5.75 24.33 28.57
C ASP A 78 6.42 22.95 28.47
N ARG A 79 7.58 22.81 29.13
CA ARG A 79 8.41 21.61 29.04
C ARG A 79 7.68 20.33 29.47
N GLN A 80 6.78 20.42 30.45
CA GLN A 80 6.03 19.27 30.95
C GLN A 80 4.98 18.82 29.91
N THR A 81 4.30 19.77 29.27
CA THR A 81 3.42 19.50 28.13
C THR A 81 4.18 18.91 26.95
N LEU A 82 5.37 19.44 26.64
CA LEU A 82 6.19 18.96 25.53
C LEU A 82 6.61 17.51 25.69
N VAL A 83 7.19 17.13 26.84
CA VAL A 83 7.63 15.73 27.08
C VAL A 83 6.46 14.76 27.03
N ARG A 84 5.29 15.15 27.56
CA ARG A 84 4.09 14.31 27.52
C ARG A 84 3.60 14.09 26.08
N ARG A 85 3.52 15.15 25.26
CA ARG A 85 3.06 15.07 23.87
C ARG A 85 3.99 14.20 23.03
N VAL A 86 5.29 14.51 23.04
CA VAL A 86 6.26 13.79 22.19
C VAL A 86 6.37 12.31 22.57
N THR A 87 6.26 11.96 23.85
CA THR A 87 6.28 10.55 24.28
C THR A 87 5.02 9.81 23.83
N LEU A 88 3.84 10.45 23.92
CA LEU A 88 2.60 9.86 23.40
C LEU A 88 2.63 9.70 21.88
N ASP A 89 3.15 10.70 21.16
CA ASP A 89 3.22 10.68 19.71
C ASP A 89 4.18 9.59 19.23
N LEU A 90 5.37 9.50 19.83
CA LEU A 90 6.41 8.55 19.40
C LEU A 90 6.21 7.14 19.94
N LEU A 91 5.76 6.97 21.19
CA LEU A 91 5.69 5.66 21.84
C LEU A 91 4.25 5.18 22.13
N GLY A 92 3.23 6.04 21.96
CA GLY A 92 1.84 5.70 22.26
C GLY A 92 1.49 5.60 23.74
N VAL A 93 2.44 5.86 24.64
CA VAL A 93 2.25 5.78 26.10
C VAL A 93 2.78 7.04 26.78
N PRO A 94 2.20 7.47 27.91
CA PRO A 94 2.71 8.64 28.62
C PRO A 94 4.09 8.36 29.25
N PRO A 95 4.94 9.40 29.43
CA PRO A 95 6.21 9.24 30.12
C PRO A 95 5.98 8.95 31.61
N THR A 96 6.92 8.25 32.24
CA THR A 96 6.88 8.05 33.69
C THR A 96 7.23 9.35 34.43
N PRO A 97 6.82 9.52 35.71
CA PRO A 97 7.22 10.69 36.51
C PRO A 97 8.75 10.90 36.54
N VAL A 98 9.51 9.83 36.68
CA VAL A 98 10.98 9.88 36.68
C VAL A 98 11.55 10.41 35.36
N GLU A 99 10.95 10.05 34.22
CA GLU A 99 11.38 10.55 32.91
C GLU A 99 10.98 12.01 32.67
N ILE A 100 9.84 12.44 33.22
CA ILE A 100 9.43 13.85 33.22
C ILE A 100 10.46 14.66 34.01
N ASP A 101 10.74 14.28 35.26
CA ASP A 101 11.69 14.97 36.14
C ASP A 101 13.09 15.03 35.50
N ALA A 102 13.56 13.90 34.95
CA ALA A 102 14.85 13.86 34.25
C ALA A 102 14.93 14.84 33.07
N PHE A 103 13.85 15.02 32.31
CA PHE A 103 13.80 16.01 31.24
C PHE A 103 13.69 17.44 31.77
N LEU A 104 12.89 17.69 32.81
CA LEU A 104 12.74 19.02 33.40
C LEU A 104 14.05 19.52 34.02
N ASP A 105 14.84 18.62 34.59
CA ASP A 105 16.13 18.90 35.21
C ASP A 105 17.29 18.96 34.21
N ASP A 106 17.13 18.46 32.97
CA ASP A 106 18.16 18.57 31.94
C ASP A 106 18.24 20.00 31.36
N ARG A 107 19.18 20.77 31.90
CA ARG A 107 19.52 22.14 31.49
C ARG A 107 20.63 22.23 30.44
N ARG A 108 21.21 21.11 30.01
CA ARG A 108 22.30 21.13 29.02
C ARG A 108 21.75 21.57 27.66
N PRO A 109 22.53 22.30 26.84
CA PRO A 109 22.15 22.62 25.46
C PRO A 109 21.73 21.35 24.70
N GLY A 110 20.66 21.40 23.90
CA GLY A 110 20.18 20.24 23.14
C GLY A 110 19.37 19.20 23.95
N ALA A 111 18.81 19.57 25.10
CA ALA A 111 18.03 18.64 25.95
C ALA A 111 16.79 18.08 25.25
N TRP A 112 16.18 18.87 24.37
CA TRP A 112 15.01 18.44 23.59
C TRP A 112 15.40 17.37 22.57
N GLU A 113 16.45 17.61 21.81
CA GLU A 113 16.96 16.72 20.78
C GLU A 113 17.37 15.38 21.39
N ARG A 114 18.12 15.38 22.50
CA ARG A 114 18.46 14.13 23.20
C ARG A 114 17.25 13.37 23.73
N LEU A 115 16.21 14.07 24.17
CA LEU A 115 14.94 13.43 24.56
C LEU A 115 14.33 12.72 23.35
N VAL A 116 14.22 13.42 22.22
CA VAL A 116 13.67 12.87 20.97
C VAL A 116 14.49 11.68 20.49
N ASP A 117 15.82 11.79 20.44
CA ASP A 117 16.73 10.71 20.04
C ASP A 117 16.53 9.46 20.91
N ARG A 118 16.40 9.63 22.23
CA ARG A 118 16.13 8.53 23.17
C ARG A 118 14.78 7.87 22.90
N LEU A 119 13.76 8.64 22.54
CA LEU A 119 12.43 8.12 22.22
C LEU A 119 12.43 7.37 20.89
N LEU A 120 13.09 7.92 19.85
CA LEU A 120 13.23 7.27 18.55
C LEU A 120 14.04 5.97 18.64
N ALA A 121 15.06 5.92 19.50
CA ALA A 121 15.85 4.72 19.75
C ALA A 121 15.13 3.64 20.59
N SER A 122 13.92 3.91 21.09
CA SER A 122 13.14 2.94 21.87
C SER A 122 12.49 1.91 20.94
N PRO A 123 12.54 0.61 21.23
CA PRO A 123 11.85 -0.41 20.41
C PRO A 123 10.34 -0.21 20.33
N ARG A 124 9.77 0.53 21.29
CA ARG A 124 8.34 0.90 21.30
C ARG A 124 7.96 1.89 20.19
N TYR A 125 8.95 2.60 19.62
CA TYR A 125 8.74 3.48 18.49
C TYR A 125 8.15 2.70 17.31
N GLY A 126 8.83 1.64 16.87
CA GLY A 126 8.36 0.76 15.80
C GLY A 126 7.04 0.07 16.16
N GLU A 127 6.83 -0.33 17.41
CA GLU A 127 5.54 -0.91 17.85
C GLU A 127 4.39 0.09 17.71
N ARG A 128 4.60 1.36 18.05
CA ARG A 128 3.60 2.43 17.90
C ARG A 128 3.36 2.78 16.43
N TRP A 129 4.43 2.98 15.67
CA TRP A 129 4.35 3.46 14.29
C TRP A 129 3.97 2.37 13.29
N ALA A 130 4.16 1.09 13.63
CA ALA A 130 3.66 0.00 12.82
C ALA A 130 2.13 -0.02 12.76
N MET A 131 1.42 0.33 13.84
CA MET A 131 -0.04 0.24 13.90
C MET A 131 -0.79 0.84 12.69
N PRO A 132 -0.61 2.13 12.34
CA PRO A 132 -1.27 2.70 11.15
C PRO A 132 -0.86 2.01 9.85
N TRP A 133 0.36 1.48 9.77
CA TRP A 133 0.82 0.72 8.61
C TRP A 133 0.15 -0.66 8.51
N LEU A 134 0.05 -1.36 9.64
CA LEU A 134 -0.64 -2.65 9.74
C LEU A 134 -2.11 -2.50 9.32
N ASP A 135 -2.78 -1.44 9.78
CA ASP A 135 -4.15 -1.11 9.39
C ASP A 135 -4.26 -0.88 7.87
N ALA A 136 -3.38 -0.05 7.30
CA ALA A 136 -3.37 0.22 5.87
C ALA A 136 -3.08 -1.03 5.02
N ALA A 137 -2.27 -1.95 5.54
CA ALA A 137 -1.95 -3.22 4.91
C ALA A 137 -3.02 -4.30 5.09
N ARG A 138 -4.12 -4.01 5.82
CA ARG A 138 -5.20 -4.94 6.18
C ARG A 138 -4.72 -6.11 7.05
N PHE A 139 -3.73 -5.87 7.91
CA PHE A 139 -3.25 -6.90 8.81
C PHE A 139 -4.35 -7.39 9.74
N ALA A 140 -4.50 -8.71 9.84
CA ALA A 140 -5.37 -9.36 10.81
C ALA A 140 -4.76 -10.69 11.24
N ASP A 141 -4.98 -11.07 12.49
CA ASP A 141 -4.67 -12.42 13.00
C ASP A 141 -5.69 -13.47 12.53
N SER A 142 -6.61 -13.11 11.63
CA SER A 142 -7.70 -13.96 11.16
C SER A 142 -7.94 -13.83 9.65
N ASN A 143 -8.90 -14.59 9.11
CA ASN A 143 -9.23 -14.60 7.68
C ASN A 143 -10.01 -13.36 7.25
N GLY A 144 -10.69 -12.70 8.19
CA GLY A 144 -11.49 -11.49 7.95
C GLY A 144 -12.79 -11.74 7.19
N TYR A 145 -13.31 -12.97 7.18
CA TYR A 145 -14.52 -13.36 6.46
C TYR A 145 -15.47 -14.19 7.35
N GLN A 146 -16.68 -14.56 6.87
CA GLN A 146 -17.71 -15.15 7.74
C GLN A 146 -17.24 -16.45 8.44
N ARG A 147 -16.52 -17.34 7.75
CA ARG A 147 -15.74 -18.40 8.44
C ARG A 147 -14.37 -17.89 8.85
N ASP A 148 -14.35 -17.14 9.96
CA ASP A 148 -13.15 -16.49 10.43
C ASP A 148 -12.19 -17.45 11.16
N GLY A 149 -11.15 -17.89 10.45
CA GLY A 149 -10.11 -18.75 11.00
C GLY A 149 -8.85 -17.96 11.34
N ARG A 150 -8.08 -18.42 12.32
CA ARG A 150 -6.81 -17.79 12.68
C ARG A 150 -5.79 -17.90 11.55
N ARG A 151 -5.00 -16.84 11.36
CA ARG A 151 -3.83 -16.77 10.48
C ARG A 151 -2.56 -16.54 11.25
N GLU A 152 -1.45 -17.00 10.67
CA GLU A 152 -0.11 -16.79 11.21
C GLU A 152 0.63 -15.76 10.34
N ALA A 153 0.38 -14.47 10.59
CA ALA A 153 1.00 -13.34 9.89
C ALA A 153 1.99 -12.54 10.77
N TRP A 154 2.23 -13.01 12.00
CA TRP A 154 3.06 -12.30 13.00
C TRP A 154 4.48 -12.00 12.51
N GLY A 155 5.06 -12.86 11.65
CA GLY A 155 6.40 -12.62 11.09
C GLY A 155 6.46 -11.39 10.21
N TRP A 156 5.42 -11.13 9.41
CA TRP A 156 5.33 -9.90 8.61
C TRP A 156 5.09 -8.67 9.49
N ARG A 157 4.22 -8.77 10.50
CA ARG A 157 4.00 -7.69 11.49
C ARG A 157 5.31 -7.29 12.17
N ASP A 158 6.06 -8.28 12.65
CA ASP A 158 7.32 -8.05 13.35
C ASP A 158 8.37 -7.48 12.39
N TRP A 159 8.40 -7.92 11.12
CA TRP A 159 9.23 -7.29 10.09
C TRP A 159 8.93 -5.80 9.91
N VAL A 160 7.65 -5.37 9.92
CA VAL A 160 7.29 -3.94 9.82
C VAL A 160 7.80 -3.17 11.04
N ILE A 161 7.63 -3.73 12.24
CA ILE A 161 8.10 -3.12 13.50
C ILE A 161 9.62 -2.94 13.46
N ASP A 162 10.34 -3.97 13.04
CA ASP A 162 11.80 -3.97 12.96
C ASP A 162 12.28 -2.98 11.88
N ALA A 163 11.64 -2.96 10.70
CA ALA A 163 11.96 -2.03 9.63
C ALA A 163 11.83 -0.56 10.05
N LEU A 164 10.82 -0.22 10.88
CA LEU A 164 10.66 1.12 11.43
C LEU A 164 11.71 1.45 12.50
N ASN A 165 12.03 0.49 13.38
CA ASN A 165 13.05 0.68 14.41
C ASN A 165 14.48 0.79 13.82
N ASP A 166 14.73 0.09 12.72
CA ASP A 166 16.02 0.10 12.01
C ASP A 166 16.17 1.30 11.06
N ASP A 167 15.18 2.21 11.01
CA ASP A 167 15.11 3.36 10.09
C ASP A 167 15.34 2.94 8.62
N LEU A 168 14.66 1.86 8.20
CA LEU A 168 14.81 1.33 6.85
C LEU A 168 14.38 2.39 5.82
N PRO A 169 15.24 2.75 4.86
CA PRO A 169 14.90 3.72 3.83
C PRO A 169 13.60 3.38 3.11
N PHE A 170 12.74 4.39 2.89
CA PHE A 170 11.39 4.19 2.36
C PHE A 170 11.37 3.53 0.97
N ASP A 171 12.35 3.83 0.13
CA ASP A 171 12.53 3.16 -1.18
C ASP A 171 12.77 1.66 -1.00
N ARG A 172 13.58 1.28 -0.02
CA ARG A 172 13.84 -0.12 0.29
C ARG A 172 12.64 -0.80 0.92
N PHE A 173 12.01 -0.16 1.90
CA PHE A 173 10.78 -0.63 2.54
C PHE A 173 9.66 -0.90 1.53
N THR A 174 9.54 -0.03 0.52
CA THR A 174 8.60 -0.18 -0.60
C THR A 174 8.93 -1.39 -1.46
N ILE A 175 10.19 -1.51 -1.90
CA ILE A 175 10.62 -2.61 -2.78
C ILE A 175 10.46 -3.97 -2.10
N GLU A 176 10.86 -4.09 -0.83
CA GLU A 176 10.79 -5.37 -0.11
C GLU A 176 9.34 -5.84 0.12
N GLN A 177 8.40 -4.91 0.36
CA GLN A 177 6.98 -5.27 0.52
C GLN A 177 6.26 -5.59 -0.79
N LEU A 178 6.59 -4.90 -1.89
CA LEU A 178 5.94 -5.15 -3.18
C LEU A 178 6.53 -6.34 -3.95
N ALA A 179 7.84 -6.58 -3.82
CA ALA A 179 8.57 -7.49 -4.69
C ALA A 179 9.81 -8.12 -4.02
N GLY A 180 9.86 -8.19 -2.69
CA GLY A 180 10.99 -8.75 -1.96
C GLY A 180 11.32 -10.19 -2.34
N ASP A 181 10.31 -11.04 -2.56
CA ASP A 181 10.45 -12.42 -3.04
C ASP A 181 11.05 -12.52 -4.45
N LEU A 182 10.98 -11.46 -5.25
CA LEU A 182 11.52 -11.38 -6.62
C LEU A 182 12.96 -10.88 -6.68
N LEU A 183 13.53 -10.46 -5.55
CA LEU A 183 14.91 -9.98 -5.53
C LEU A 183 15.89 -11.14 -5.81
N PRO A 184 16.96 -10.91 -6.60
CA PRO A 184 17.99 -11.92 -6.81
C PRO A 184 18.61 -12.36 -5.49
N GLY A 185 18.52 -13.65 -5.17
CA GLY A 185 18.99 -14.18 -3.89
C GLY A 185 18.22 -13.63 -2.69
N ALA A 186 16.91 -13.38 -2.86
CA ALA A 186 16.03 -12.83 -1.83
C ALA A 186 16.27 -13.49 -0.46
N THR A 187 16.54 -12.66 0.54
CA THR A 187 16.72 -13.12 1.92
C THR A 187 15.39 -13.60 2.50
N ALA A 188 15.49 -14.34 3.61
CA ALA A 188 14.36 -14.67 4.46
C ALA A 188 13.48 -13.44 4.79
N GLN A 189 14.10 -12.34 5.21
CA GLN A 189 13.39 -11.10 5.57
C GLN A 189 12.69 -10.46 4.38
N GLN A 190 13.30 -10.45 3.20
CA GLN A 190 12.69 -9.91 1.98
C GLN A 190 11.47 -10.73 1.55
N ARG A 191 11.51 -12.05 1.73
CA ARG A 191 10.35 -12.91 1.45
C ARG A 191 9.23 -12.70 2.47
N ILE A 192 9.58 -12.52 3.74
CA ILE A 192 8.62 -12.16 4.80
C ILE A 192 7.97 -10.81 4.48
N ALA A 193 8.75 -9.80 4.07
CA ALA A 193 8.28 -8.46 3.73
C ALA A 193 7.19 -8.47 2.65
N THR A 194 7.33 -9.33 1.64
CA THR A 194 6.32 -9.52 0.57
C THR A 194 4.96 -10.03 1.09
N GLY A 195 4.90 -10.43 2.36
CA GLY A 195 3.67 -10.71 3.11
C GLY A 195 2.62 -9.60 3.08
N PHE A 196 2.97 -8.35 2.71
CA PHE A 196 2.02 -7.27 2.47
C PHE A 196 0.87 -7.69 1.53
N HIS A 197 1.20 -8.39 0.44
CA HIS A 197 0.22 -8.90 -0.52
C HIS A 197 -0.52 -10.16 -0.07
N ARG A 198 -0.18 -10.70 1.11
CA ARG A 198 -0.77 -11.89 1.73
C ARG A 198 -1.71 -11.55 2.89
N ASN A 199 -1.81 -10.28 3.24
CA ASN A 199 -2.79 -9.77 4.20
C ASN A 199 -4.20 -9.63 3.62
N THR A 200 -4.42 -10.00 2.35
CA THR A 200 -5.75 -10.02 1.73
C THR A 200 -6.70 -10.92 2.53
N MET A 201 -7.96 -10.54 2.67
CA MET A 201 -8.98 -11.44 3.26
C MET A 201 -9.02 -12.77 2.50
N ALA A 202 -9.44 -13.85 3.17
CA ALA A 202 -9.59 -15.14 2.51
C ALA A 202 -10.91 -15.77 2.87
N ASN A 203 -11.71 -16.02 1.85
CA ASN A 203 -12.90 -16.81 2.02
C ASN A 203 -12.58 -18.30 1.95
N VAL A 204 -12.76 -18.97 3.08
CA VAL A 204 -12.59 -20.43 3.18
C VAL A 204 -13.94 -21.17 3.18
N GLU A 205 -15.09 -20.52 3.03
CA GLU A 205 -16.39 -21.16 3.16
C GLU A 205 -16.63 -22.36 2.24
N ALA A 206 -17.52 -23.26 2.68
CA ALA A 206 -17.95 -24.37 1.84
C ALA A 206 -18.77 -23.81 0.68
N GLY A 207 -18.37 -24.09 -0.56
CA GLY A 207 -19.02 -23.59 -1.76
C GLY A 207 -18.25 -22.47 -2.49
N VAL A 208 -17.23 -21.87 -1.86
CA VAL A 208 -16.35 -20.91 -2.54
C VAL A 208 -15.66 -21.57 -3.73
N ASP A 209 -15.68 -20.91 -4.89
CA ASP A 209 -14.85 -21.26 -6.03
C ASP A 209 -13.41 -20.77 -5.77
N PRO A 210 -12.40 -21.67 -5.72
CA PRO A 210 -11.03 -21.27 -5.46
C PRO A 210 -10.43 -20.28 -6.48
N GLU A 211 -10.90 -20.32 -7.73
CA GLU A 211 -10.43 -19.39 -8.76
C GLU A 211 -11.08 -18.01 -8.62
N GLU A 212 -12.37 -17.95 -8.26
CA GLU A 212 -13.04 -16.70 -7.93
C GLU A 212 -12.33 -15.99 -6.77
N GLU A 213 -12.05 -16.74 -5.69
CA GLU A 213 -11.35 -16.20 -4.52
C GLU A 213 -9.93 -15.71 -4.86
N ARG A 214 -9.21 -16.44 -5.73
CA ARG A 214 -7.90 -16.00 -6.22
C ARG A 214 -8.01 -14.68 -6.97
N VAL A 215 -9.02 -14.52 -7.83
CA VAL A 215 -9.26 -13.27 -8.57
C VAL A 215 -9.61 -12.12 -7.62
N LEU A 216 -10.46 -12.37 -6.61
CA LEU A 216 -10.80 -11.37 -5.59
C LEU A 216 -9.57 -10.94 -4.77
N ALA A 217 -8.68 -11.86 -4.42
CA ALA A 217 -7.42 -11.52 -3.77
C ALA A 217 -6.51 -10.66 -4.66
N VAL A 218 -6.51 -10.87 -5.98
CA VAL A 218 -5.75 -10.01 -6.92
C VAL A 218 -6.38 -8.62 -7.01
N VAL A 219 -7.72 -8.51 -7.07
CA VAL A 219 -8.43 -7.23 -7.00
C VAL A 219 -8.06 -6.46 -5.73
N ASP A 220 -8.10 -7.14 -4.59
CA ASP A 220 -7.76 -6.58 -3.28
C ASP A 220 -6.31 -6.05 -3.24
N ARG A 221 -5.35 -6.79 -3.83
CA ARG A 221 -3.96 -6.33 -3.98
C ARG A 221 -3.83 -5.08 -4.84
N VAL A 222 -4.53 -5.01 -5.97
CA VAL A 222 -4.53 -3.82 -6.84
C VAL A 222 -5.04 -2.61 -6.07
N ASN A 223 -6.22 -2.76 -5.45
CA ASN A 223 -6.89 -1.67 -4.74
C ASN A 223 -6.05 -1.17 -3.57
N THR A 224 -5.51 -2.07 -2.74
CA THR A 224 -4.67 -1.66 -1.61
C THR A 224 -3.35 -1.06 -2.06
N THR A 225 -2.71 -1.56 -3.12
CA THR A 225 -1.49 -0.91 -3.62
C THR A 225 -1.77 0.51 -4.11
N GLY A 226 -2.87 0.70 -4.83
CA GLY A 226 -3.31 2.03 -5.27
C GLY A 226 -3.58 2.96 -4.10
N THR A 227 -4.39 2.53 -3.14
CA THR A 227 -4.75 3.35 -1.99
C THR A 227 -3.54 3.68 -1.13
N VAL A 228 -2.71 2.70 -0.79
CA VAL A 228 -1.67 2.92 0.21
C VAL A 228 -0.42 3.59 -0.38
N TRP A 229 0.06 3.19 -1.58
CA TRP A 229 1.28 3.79 -2.15
C TRP A 229 1.01 4.95 -3.09
N LEU A 230 -0.08 4.91 -3.86
CA LEU A 230 -0.41 5.98 -4.80
C LEU A 230 -1.35 7.04 -4.18
N GLY A 231 -1.82 6.82 -2.94
CA GLY A 231 -2.78 7.70 -2.29
C GLY A 231 -4.08 7.86 -3.07
N THR A 232 -4.43 6.86 -3.90
CA THR A 232 -5.52 6.97 -4.88
C THR A 232 -6.41 5.74 -4.88
N THR A 233 -7.72 5.94 -4.78
CA THR A 233 -8.73 4.88 -4.84
C THR A 233 -9.01 4.44 -6.27
N ILE A 234 -8.09 3.67 -6.86
CA ILE A 234 -8.23 3.20 -8.25
C ILE A 234 -9.35 2.17 -8.45
N GLU A 235 -10.01 1.72 -7.39
CA GLU A 235 -11.03 0.66 -7.41
C GLU A 235 -12.24 0.97 -8.32
N CYS A 236 -12.62 2.24 -8.48
CA CYS A 236 -13.71 2.58 -9.41
C CYS A 236 -13.37 2.20 -10.86
N ALA A 237 -12.07 2.18 -11.18
CA ALA A 237 -11.56 1.79 -12.49
C ALA A 237 -11.80 0.30 -12.81
N GLN A 238 -12.21 -0.51 -11.83
CA GLN A 238 -12.49 -1.94 -12.01
C GLN A 238 -13.63 -2.18 -13.02
N CYS A 239 -14.70 -1.37 -12.97
CA CYS A 239 -15.92 -1.59 -13.74
C CYS A 239 -16.09 -0.61 -14.91
N HIS A 240 -15.50 0.57 -14.83
CA HIS A 240 -15.54 1.63 -15.85
C HIS A 240 -14.33 2.55 -15.67
N ASP A 241 -14.02 3.48 -16.57
CA ASP A 241 -12.95 4.47 -16.32
C ASP A 241 -13.24 5.29 -15.04
N HIS A 242 -12.21 5.59 -14.25
CA HIS A 242 -12.38 6.28 -12.97
C HIS A 242 -13.12 7.62 -13.15
N LYS A 243 -14.12 7.88 -12.30
CA LYS A 243 -15.08 8.98 -12.50
C LYS A 243 -14.43 10.36 -12.50
N TYR A 244 -13.41 10.56 -11.66
CA TYR A 244 -12.79 11.88 -11.43
C TYR A 244 -11.29 11.91 -11.66
N ASP A 245 -10.64 10.74 -11.65
CA ASP A 245 -9.18 10.64 -11.66
C ASP A 245 -8.74 10.07 -13.00
N PRO A 246 -7.52 10.36 -13.48
CA PRO A 246 -7.09 10.03 -14.82
C PRO A 246 -6.65 8.56 -14.96
N PHE A 247 -7.46 7.63 -14.45
CA PHE A 247 -7.21 6.19 -14.51
C PHE A 247 -8.30 5.51 -15.34
N SER A 248 -7.91 4.95 -16.48
CA SER A 248 -8.79 4.13 -17.29
C SER A 248 -8.95 2.73 -16.71
N GLN A 249 -10.06 2.07 -17.05
CA GLN A 249 -10.27 0.65 -16.77
C GLN A 249 -9.15 -0.20 -17.37
N ARG A 250 -8.64 0.20 -18.54
CA ARG A 250 -7.52 -0.49 -19.18
C ARG A 250 -6.25 -0.45 -18.31
N GLU A 251 -5.94 0.68 -17.69
CA GLU A 251 -4.79 0.81 -16.79
C GLU A 251 -4.99 0.00 -15.50
N TYR A 252 -6.22 -0.04 -14.97
CA TYR A 252 -6.58 -0.89 -13.84
C TYR A 252 -6.30 -2.37 -14.13
N TYR A 253 -6.79 -2.91 -15.25
CA TYR A 253 -6.53 -4.30 -15.61
C TYR A 253 -5.07 -4.54 -16.04
N GLY A 254 -4.34 -3.49 -16.44
CA GLY A 254 -2.89 -3.52 -16.59
C GLY A 254 -2.17 -3.76 -15.26
N LEU A 255 -2.58 -3.08 -14.19
CA LEU A 255 -2.10 -3.32 -12.82
C LEU A 255 -2.53 -4.70 -12.32
N PHE A 256 -3.78 -5.10 -12.57
CA PHE A 256 -4.28 -6.43 -12.24
C PHE A 256 -3.39 -7.53 -12.83
N ALA A 257 -2.99 -7.42 -14.10
CA ALA A 257 -2.11 -8.38 -14.75
C ALA A 257 -0.74 -8.53 -14.06
N LEU A 258 -0.24 -7.48 -13.40
CA LEU A 258 1.02 -7.54 -12.64
C LEU A 258 0.91 -8.44 -11.41
N PHE A 259 -0.22 -8.38 -10.72
CA PHE A 259 -0.49 -9.17 -9.51
C PHE A 259 -1.14 -10.52 -9.80
N ASN A 260 -1.65 -10.73 -11.02
CA ASN A 260 -2.32 -11.96 -11.46
C ASN A 260 -1.34 -13.09 -11.84
N ASN A 261 -0.31 -13.28 -11.03
CA ASN A 261 0.77 -14.26 -11.21
C ASN A 261 0.95 -15.13 -9.96
N THR A 262 -0.08 -15.14 -9.10
CA THR A 262 -0.17 -16.01 -7.93
C THR A 262 -1.07 -17.19 -8.19
N ARG A 263 -0.73 -18.31 -7.54
CA ARG A 263 -1.51 -19.55 -7.59
C ARG A 263 -2.78 -19.39 -6.75
N VAL A 264 -3.72 -20.31 -6.95
CA VAL A 264 -4.84 -20.51 -6.03
C VAL A 264 -4.27 -20.87 -4.65
N GLU A 265 -4.58 -20.06 -3.64
CA GLU A 265 -4.10 -20.24 -2.26
C GLU A 265 -5.14 -20.91 -1.36
N ILE A 266 -6.32 -21.21 -1.88
CA ILE A 266 -7.43 -21.86 -1.16
C ILE A 266 -7.69 -23.23 -1.79
N GLN A 267 -7.56 -24.30 -1.02
CA GLN A 267 -7.72 -25.67 -1.54
C GLN A 267 -8.85 -26.42 -0.85
N ALA A 268 -9.44 -27.36 -1.59
CA ALA A 268 -10.43 -28.29 -1.05
C ALA A 268 -9.75 -29.33 -0.14
N LYS A 269 -10.31 -29.55 1.04
CA LYS A 269 -9.95 -30.66 1.92
C LYS A 269 -11.23 -31.29 2.46
N GLY A 270 -11.71 -32.30 1.74
CA GLY A 270 -13.07 -32.83 1.94
C GLY A 270 -14.11 -31.75 1.63
N SER A 271 -15.07 -31.55 2.55
CA SER A 271 -16.09 -30.50 2.45
C SER A 271 -15.60 -29.11 2.90
N LYS A 272 -14.36 -29.00 3.38
CA LYS A 272 -13.77 -27.74 3.86
C LYS A 272 -12.89 -27.11 2.79
N ARG A 273 -12.71 -25.79 2.88
CA ARG A 273 -11.59 -25.11 2.24
C ARG A 273 -10.55 -24.72 3.28
N GLU A 274 -9.28 -24.82 2.95
CA GLU A 274 -8.17 -24.40 3.81
C GLU A 274 -7.18 -23.56 3.00
N PHE A 275 -6.49 -22.66 3.71
CA PHE A 275 -5.38 -21.92 3.15
C PHE A 275 -4.19 -22.86 2.88
N ALA A 276 -3.68 -22.85 1.65
CA ALA A 276 -2.63 -23.73 1.14
C ALA A 276 -1.59 -22.97 0.29
N GLY A 277 -1.51 -21.65 0.44
CA GLY A 277 -0.47 -20.85 -0.20
C GLY A 277 0.94 -21.20 0.31
N ALA A 278 1.96 -20.69 -0.37
CA ALA A 278 3.34 -20.87 0.08
C ALA A 278 3.51 -20.34 1.52
N MET A 279 4.23 -21.13 2.33
CA MET A 279 4.52 -20.82 3.73
C MET A 279 6.02 -20.66 3.89
N VAL A 280 6.41 -19.71 4.74
CA VAL A 280 7.79 -19.52 5.16
C VAL A 280 7.91 -20.07 6.57
N GLU A 281 8.82 -21.01 6.77
CA GLU A 281 9.11 -21.51 8.13
C GLU A 281 9.79 -20.41 8.92
N LEU A 282 9.25 -20.06 10.08
CA LEU A 282 9.80 -19.02 10.96
C LEU A 282 10.41 -19.66 12.22
N PRO A 283 11.52 -19.11 12.75
CA PRO A 283 11.99 -19.44 14.08
C PRO A 283 10.89 -19.24 15.13
N ARG A 284 10.89 -20.08 16.18
CA ARG A 284 9.84 -20.07 17.21
C ARG A 284 9.81 -18.80 18.08
N ALA A 285 10.86 -17.97 18.07
CA ALA A 285 10.95 -16.79 18.92
C ALA A 285 11.28 -15.51 18.12
N ARG A 286 10.67 -14.40 18.53
CA ARG A 286 10.78 -13.04 17.95
C ARG A 286 12.23 -12.60 17.73
N GLY A 287 13.13 -12.85 18.70
CA GLY A 287 14.54 -12.46 18.62
C GLY A 287 15.40 -13.29 17.67
N ASP A 288 14.91 -14.43 17.18
CA ASP A 288 15.64 -15.30 16.27
C ASP A 288 15.37 -14.96 14.79
N VAL A 289 14.29 -14.24 14.49
CA VAL A 289 13.95 -13.77 13.13
C VAL A 289 14.99 -12.74 12.66
N ALA A 290 15.34 -11.76 13.49
CA ALA A 290 16.42 -10.80 13.24
C ALA A 290 17.81 -11.48 13.04
N ARG A 291 18.04 -12.65 13.67
CA ARG A 291 19.29 -13.43 13.52
C ARG A 291 19.25 -14.47 12.40
N ALA A 292 18.08 -14.80 11.85
CA ALA A 292 17.90 -15.87 10.88
C ALA A 292 18.32 -15.51 9.45
N GLY A 293 19.30 -14.60 9.29
CA GLY A 293 19.79 -14.05 8.01
C GLY A 293 20.35 -15.04 6.98
N SER A 294 20.07 -16.34 7.08
CA SER A 294 20.42 -17.34 6.05
C SER A 294 19.73 -18.71 6.18
N ARG A 295 18.82 -18.98 7.12
CA ARG A 295 18.32 -20.36 7.37
C ARG A 295 16.81 -20.49 7.46
N LEU A 296 16.08 -19.99 6.46
CA LEU A 296 14.71 -20.44 6.24
C LEU A 296 14.71 -21.43 5.10
N THR A 297 14.37 -22.69 5.39
CA THR A 297 14.20 -23.74 4.40
C THR A 297 12.89 -23.49 3.65
N GLU A 298 12.96 -23.25 2.36
CA GLU A 298 11.78 -23.24 1.50
C GLU A 298 11.19 -24.66 1.39
N SER A 299 9.86 -24.77 1.48
CA SER A 299 9.19 -25.88 0.80
C SER A 299 9.42 -25.77 -0.71
N PRO A 300 9.47 -26.90 -1.46
CA PRO A 300 9.96 -26.90 -2.84
C PRO A 300 9.27 -25.83 -3.69
N GLN A 301 10.06 -24.89 -4.19
CA GLN A 301 9.61 -23.88 -5.15
C GLN A 301 9.11 -24.58 -6.41
N VAL A 302 7.90 -24.24 -6.86
CA VAL A 302 7.43 -24.62 -8.19
C VAL A 302 7.56 -23.40 -9.10
N ALA A 303 8.37 -23.56 -10.15
CA ALA A 303 8.83 -22.54 -11.08
C ALA A 303 7.73 -21.58 -11.59
N GLY A 304 8.08 -20.30 -11.73
CA GLY A 304 7.21 -19.26 -12.31
C GLY A 304 7.73 -17.82 -12.22
N GLY A 305 8.84 -17.55 -11.52
CA GLY A 305 9.30 -16.18 -11.22
C GLY A 305 9.85 -15.36 -12.42
N ALA A 306 10.26 -15.99 -13.51
CA ALA A 306 10.99 -15.31 -14.61
C ALA A 306 10.13 -14.34 -15.44
N GLU A 307 8.81 -14.52 -15.47
CA GLU A 307 7.89 -13.67 -16.22
C GLU A 307 7.52 -12.36 -15.48
N ARG A 308 7.77 -12.31 -14.16
CA ARG A 308 7.31 -11.25 -13.26
C ARG A 308 8.01 -9.91 -13.47
N ALA A 309 9.28 -9.90 -13.87
CA ALA A 309 10.05 -8.67 -14.08
C ALA A 309 9.68 -7.91 -15.36
N GLY A 310 9.17 -8.60 -16.39
CA GLY A 310 8.93 -8.02 -17.72
C GLY A 310 7.63 -7.23 -17.84
N VAL A 311 6.60 -7.53 -17.03
CA VAL A 311 5.29 -6.87 -17.13
C VAL A 311 5.32 -5.48 -16.46
N PHE A 312 6.01 -5.33 -15.31
CA PHE A 312 6.24 -4.03 -14.65
C PHE A 312 7.02 -3.04 -15.53
N ALA A 313 8.00 -3.53 -16.30
CA ALA A 313 8.77 -2.71 -17.24
C ALA A 313 7.93 -2.17 -18.43
N ARG A 314 6.84 -2.85 -18.81
CA ARG A 314 6.03 -2.50 -19.99
C ARG A 314 4.94 -1.48 -19.70
N TRP A 315 4.36 -1.50 -18.50
CA TRP A 315 3.37 -0.53 -18.05
C TRP A 315 3.92 0.91 -18.05
N GLY A 316 5.21 1.07 -17.71
CA GLY A 316 5.85 2.37 -17.59
C GLY A 316 6.32 3.06 -18.87
N THR A 317 6.10 2.47 -20.05
CA THR A 317 6.65 3.00 -21.32
C THR A 317 5.61 3.65 -22.23
N GLY A 318 4.35 3.77 -21.82
CA GLY A 318 3.29 4.41 -22.61
C GLY A 318 2.98 3.72 -23.96
N ARG A 319 3.62 2.60 -24.29
CA ARG A 319 3.35 1.81 -25.50
C ARG A 319 2.51 0.58 -25.15
N MET A 320 1.21 0.79 -25.03
CA MET A 320 0.31 -0.12 -25.73
C MET A 320 0.07 0.44 -27.13
N GLY A 321 1.12 0.38 -27.95
CA GLY A 321 1.00 0.68 -29.37
C GLY A 321 -0.01 -0.28 -30.00
N ALA A 322 -0.94 0.28 -30.76
CA ALA A 322 -1.84 -0.47 -31.61
C ALA A 322 -1.04 -1.45 -32.48
N THR A 323 -1.20 -2.75 -32.23
CA THR A 323 -0.79 -3.78 -33.19
C THR A 323 -2.01 -4.08 -34.06
N GLY A 324 -2.25 -3.22 -35.03
CA GLY A 324 -3.11 -3.51 -36.17
C GLY A 324 -2.24 -3.73 -37.40
N ALA A 325 -1.96 -5.00 -37.75
CA ALA A 325 -1.73 -5.46 -39.13
C ALA A 325 -1.59 -6.99 -39.18
N GLY A 326 -2.69 -7.67 -39.48
CA GLY A 326 -2.74 -8.84 -40.37
C GLY A 326 -1.96 -10.11 -40.03
N SER A 327 -2.65 -11.08 -39.43
CA SER A 327 -2.56 -12.48 -39.89
C SER A 327 -3.96 -13.10 -39.92
N LYS A 328 -4.37 -13.57 -41.10
CA LYS A 328 -5.63 -14.26 -41.38
C LYS A 328 -5.69 -15.66 -40.72
N GLY A 329 -6.90 -16.08 -40.34
CA GLY A 329 -7.31 -17.47 -40.03
C GLY A 329 -7.19 -17.83 -38.54
N ASP A 330 -8.19 -18.36 -37.82
CA ASP A 330 -9.45 -19.03 -38.19
C ASP A 330 -10.49 -18.84 -37.04
N PRO A 331 -11.81 -18.84 -37.32
CA PRO A 331 -12.85 -18.54 -36.34
C PRO A 331 -13.49 -19.81 -35.76
N HIS A 332 -13.42 -19.99 -34.44
CA HIS A 332 -14.37 -20.83 -33.71
C HIS A 332 -14.84 -20.10 -32.45
N LEU A 333 -15.75 -19.15 -32.66
CA LEU A 333 -16.72 -18.73 -31.65
C LEU A 333 -17.98 -19.54 -31.89
N VAL A 334 -18.33 -20.40 -30.93
CA VAL A 334 -19.63 -21.08 -30.89
C VAL A 334 -20.64 -20.09 -30.31
N GLU A 335 -21.59 -19.70 -31.15
CA GLU A 335 -22.80 -18.97 -30.78
C GLU A 335 -23.63 -19.75 -29.74
N ALA A 336 -24.20 -19.03 -28.78
CA ALA A 336 -25.41 -19.46 -28.07
C ALA A 336 -26.45 -18.35 -28.20
N GLY A 337 -27.42 -18.61 -29.07
CA GLY A 337 -28.44 -17.69 -29.53
C GLY A 337 -29.39 -17.16 -28.47
N SER A 338 -29.78 -15.91 -28.69
CA SER A 338 -31.01 -15.30 -28.20
C SER A 338 -32.24 -15.88 -28.91
N ARG A 339 -33.21 -16.43 -28.16
CA ARG A 339 -34.62 -16.54 -28.58
C ARG A 339 -35.54 -16.59 -27.37
N GLY A 340 -36.55 -15.71 -27.34
CA GLY A 340 -37.77 -15.89 -26.53
C GLY A 340 -38.29 -14.62 -25.86
N GLY A 341 -39.17 -13.88 -26.56
CA GLY A 341 -39.98 -12.79 -26.00
C GLY A 341 -41.11 -13.26 -25.06
N PRO A 342 -41.97 -12.33 -24.62
CA PRO A 342 -42.51 -12.27 -23.26
C PRO A 342 -43.76 -13.13 -23.04
N ARG A 343 -43.98 -13.54 -21.79
CA ARG A 343 -45.31 -13.95 -21.30
C ARG A 343 -45.65 -13.19 -20.02
N GLU A 344 -46.64 -12.32 -20.14
CA GLU A 344 -47.48 -11.85 -19.05
C GLU A 344 -48.22 -13.03 -18.42
N THR A 345 -48.25 -13.06 -17.09
CA THR A 345 -49.39 -13.57 -16.32
C THR A 345 -49.58 -12.70 -15.10
N GLN A 346 -50.79 -12.16 -14.99
CA GLN A 346 -51.31 -11.32 -13.92
C GLN A 346 -51.47 -12.08 -12.58
N ASP A 347 -51.41 -11.28 -11.52
CA ASP A 347 -52.12 -11.34 -10.23
C ASP A 347 -52.02 -12.58 -9.33
N SER A 348 -51.44 -12.37 -8.14
CA SER A 348 -52.23 -12.38 -6.91
C SER A 348 -51.54 -11.64 -5.78
N ALA A 349 -52.35 -10.84 -5.08
CA ALA A 349 -51.97 -9.93 -4.02
C ALA A 349 -51.55 -10.63 -2.72
N GLY A 350 -50.59 -10.02 -2.02
CA GLY A 350 -50.23 -10.33 -0.64
C GLY A 350 -49.49 -9.14 -0.03
N GLN A 351 -50.24 -8.16 0.46
CA GLN A 351 -49.74 -7.05 1.27
C GLN A 351 -49.27 -7.56 2.65
N ALA A 352 -48.01 -7.28 3.00
CA ALA A 352 -47.58 -7.07 4.38
C ALA A 352 -46.32 -6.18 4.35
N GLY A 353 -46.41 -5.03 5.00
CA GLY A 353 -45.51 -3.90 4.81
C GLY A 353 -44.16 -3.99 5.53
N SER A 354 -43.21 -3.23 5.02
CA SER A 354 -42.20 -2.52 5.80
C SER A 354 -41.74 -1.30 4.99
N GLN A 355 -41.88 -0.11 5.58
CA GLN A 355 -41.36 1.12 4.99
C GLN A 355 -39.84 1.20 5.17
N PRO A 356 -39.07 1.68 4.18
CA PRO A 356 -37.73 2.18 4.40
C PRO A 356 -37.77 3.67 4.75
N LEU A 357 -37.13 4.02 5.87
CA LEU A 357 -36.88 5.39 6.31
C LEU A 357 -35.92 6.14 5.36
N PRO A 358 -36.07 7.46 5.19
CA PRO A 358 -35.26 8.26 4.29
C PRO A 358 -33.96 8.71 4.97
N TRP A 359 -32.81 8.54 4.30
CA TRP A 359 -31.60 9.30 4.62
C TRP A 359 -31.44 10.42 3.59
N SER A 360 -31.50 11.64 4.11
CA SER A 360 -31.46 12.89 3.39
C SER A 360 -30.04 13.18 2.93
N VAL A 361 -29.87 13.39 1.62
CA VAL A 361 -28.66 13.93 1.00
C VAL A 361 -28.61 15.44 1.27
N CYS A 362 -27.60 15.91 2.00
CA CYS A 362 -27.29 17.33 2.09
C CYS A 362 -26.79 17.83 0.72
N ARG A 363 -27.68 18.49 -0.01
CA ARG A 363 -27.39 19.32 -1.19
C ARG A 363 -27.02 20.71 -0.67
N LEU A 364 -25.81 21.18 -0.98
CA LEU A 364 -25.45 22.60 -0.84
C LEU A 364 -25.82 23.29 -2.15
N ASP A 365 -26.85 24.12 -2.08
CA ASP A 365 -27.22 25.04 -3.16
C ASP A 365 -26.27 26.23 -3.18
N SER A 366 -25.97 26.67 -4.39
CA SER A 366 -25.22 27.88 -4.77
C SER A 366 -26.12 29.13 -4.73
N ALA A 367 -25.64 30.20 -4.08
CA ALA A 367 -25.88 31.65 -4.30
C ALA A 367 -25.22 32.38 -3.11
N ASP A 368 -24.39 33.42 -3.21
CA ASP A 368 -24.26 34.52 -4.18
C ASP A 368 -22.80 34.74 -4.63
#